data_AF-A0A559PMF4-F1
#
_entry.id   AF-A0A559PMF4-F1
#
_cell.length_a   1.000
_cell.length_b   1.000
_cell.length_c   1.000
_cell.angle_alpha   90.00
_cell.angle_beta   90.00
_cell.angle_gamma   90.00
#
_symmetry.space_group_name_H-M   'P 1'
#
loop_
_entity.id
_entity.type
_entity.pdbx_description
1 polymer ?
#
loop_
_entity_poly.entity_id
_entity_poly.type
_entity_poly.pdbx_seq_one_letter_code
_entity_poly.pdbx_strand_id
1 'polypeptide(L)' 'MGTAVLIIIGIIVGFAIIGFLFSKDGEREDAAKTGAILGGAFVVNLLPVVIVIVLAVLIVKSCS' A
#
# COMPACT_ATOMS: atom_id res chain seq x y z
N MET A 1 4.46 -0.25 16.43
CA MET A 1 5.14 0.36 15.26
C MET A 1 5.70 -0.69 14.31
N GLY A 2 6.41 -1.73 14.77
CA GLY A 2 7.00 -2.76 13.90
C GLY A 2 6.00 -3.49 12.98
N THR A 3 4.83 -3.88 13.47
CA THR A 3 3.82 -4.61 12.68
C THR A 3 3.28 -3.82 11.50
N ALA A 4 3.03 -2.51 11.68
CA ALA A 4 2.54 -1.64 10.61
C ALA A 4 3.58 -1.48 9.50
N VAL A 5 4.85 -1.32 9.88
CA VAL A 5 5.97 -1.24 8.92
C VAL A 5 6.10 -2.55 8.14
N LEU A 6 5.98 -3.71 8.80
CA LEU A 6 6.00 -5.01 8.13
C LEU A 6 4.85 -5.21 7.14
N ILE A 7 3.65 -4.74 7.48
CA ILE A 7 2.50 -4.78 6.56
C ILE A 7 2.75 -3.91 5.33
N ILE A 8 3.28 -2.69 5.51
CA ILE A 8 3.62 -1.79 4.40
C ILE A 8 4.65 -2.42 3.48
N ILE A 9 5.73 -2.98 4.04
CA ILE A 9 6.76 -3.68 3.28
C ILE A 9 6.16 -4.88 2.54
N GLY A 10 5.31 -5.67 3.21
CA GLY A 10 4.64 -6.82 2.60
C GLY A 10 3.77 -6.44 1.41
N ILE A 11 3.02 -5.33 1.50
CA ILE A 11 2.22 -4.82 0.38
C ILE A 11 3.13 -4.41 -0.78
N ILE A 12 4.17 -3.62 -0.53
CA ILE A 12 5.09 -3.14 -1.58
C ILE A 12 5.79 -4.32 -2.27
N VAL A 13 6.29 -5.27 -1.50
CA VAL A 13 6.94 -6.49 -2.02
C VAL A 13 5.95 -7.35 -2.82
N GLY A 14 4.70 -7.49 -2.34
CA GLY A 14 3.66 -8.22 -3.05
C GLY A 14 3.38 -7.63 -4.43
N PHE A 15 3.23 -6.31 -4.52
CA PHE A 15 3.05 -5.63 -5.81
C PHE A 15 4.29 -5.72 -6.71
N ALA A 16 5.51 -5.69 -6.14
CA ALA A 16 6.74 -5.90 -6.91
C ALA A 16 6.82 -7.32 -7.49
N ILE A 17 6.42 -8.34 -6.73
CA ILE A 17 6.35 -9.74 -7.19
C ILE A 17 5.31 -9.89 -8.29
N ILE A 18 4.13 -9.26 -8.15
CA ILE A 18 3.12 -9.24 -9.20
C ILE A 18 3.68 -8.60 -10.48
N GLY A 19 4.33 -7.43 -10.36
CA GLY A 19 4.99 -6.78 -11.50
C GLY A 19 6.04 -7.68 -12.16
N PHE A 20 6.80 -8.43 -11.37
CA PHE A 20 7.77 -9.40 -11.90
C PHE A 20 7.09 -10.58 -12.62
N LEU A 21 6.04 -11.17 -12.03
CA LEU A 21 5.35 -12.36 -12.54
C LEU A 21 4.55 -12.11 -13.82
N PHE A 22 3.98 -10.92 -13.97
CA PHE A 22 3.18 -10.56 -15.15
C PHE A 22 3.99 -9.98 -16.31
N SER A 23 5.31 -9.95 -16.19
CA SER A 23 6.20 -9.33 -17.17
C SER A 23 6.80 -10.33 -18.13
N LYS A 24 6.97 -9.87 -19.38
CA LYS A 24 7.63 -10.65 -20.42
C LYS A 24 9.15 -10.70 -20.16
N ASP A 25 9.77 -11.79 -20.62
CA ASP A 25 11.21 -11.99 -20.48
C ASP A 25 11.98 -10.83 -21.12
N GLY A 26 12.81 -10.15 -20.32
CA GLY A 26 13.56 -8.95 -20.70
C GLY A 26 13.20 -7.68 -19.91
N GLU A 27 11.99 -7.58 -19.36
CA GLU A 27 11.50 -6.35 -18.68
C GLU A 27 11.16 -6.56 -17.19
N ARG A 28 11.50 -7.75 -16.65
CA ARG A 28 11.09 -8.18 -15.31
C ARG A 28 11.56 -7.25 -14.19
N GLU A 29 12.74 -6.64 -14.33
CA GLU A 29 13.27 -5.70 -13.33
C GLU A 29 12.50 -4.38 -13.31
N ASP A 30 12.23 -3.80 -14.48
CA ASP A 30 11.51 -2.53 -14.59
C ASP A 30 10.05 -2.67 -14.18
N ALA A 31 9.45 -3.82 -14.46
CA ALA A 31 8.11 -4.10 -14.01
C ALA A 31 8.02 -4.42 -12.51
N ALA A 32 9.04 -5.05 -11.92
CA ALA A 32 9.11 -5.19 -10.46
C ALA A 32 9.22 -3.82 -9.78
N LYS A 33 10.03 -2.91 -10.33
CA LYS A 33 10.13 -1.51 -9.86
C LYS A 33 8.80 -0.78 -10.01
N THR A 34 8.14 -0.90 -11.17
CA THR A 34 6.82 -0.32 -11.42
C THR A 34 5.78 -0.86 -10.44
N GLY A 35 5.79 -2.18 -10.19
CA GLY A 35 4.97 -2.83 -9.18
C GLY A 35 5.22 -2.26 -7.78
N ALA A 36 6.47 -2.16 -7.36
CA ALA A 36 6.82 -1.57 -6.06
C ALA A 36 6.33 -0.11 -5.92
N ILE A 37 6.47 0.71 -6.97
CA ILE A 37 5.98 2.09 -7.00
C ILE A 37 4.46 2.14 -6.84
N LEU A 38 3.74 1.28 -7.56
CA LEU A 38 2.27 1.18 -7.46
C LEU A 38 1.83 0.70 -6.07
N GLY A 39 2.54 -0.27 -5.49
CA GLY A 39 2.30 -0.73 -4.11
C GLY A 39 2.52 0.40 -3.10
N GLY A 40 3.58 1.21 -3.27
CA GLY A 40 3.84 2.39 -2.45
C GLY A 40 2.74 3.45 -2.59
N ALA A 41 2.34 3.75 -3.83
CA ALA A 41 1.25 4.68 -4.11
C ALA A 41 -0.08 4.21 -3.51
N PHE A 42 -0.37 2.91 -3.53
CA PHE A 42 -1.55 2.33 -2.89
C PHE A 42 -1.55 2.55 -1.37
N VAL A 43 -0.42 2.32 -0.71
CA VAL A 43 -0.27 2.57 0.73
C VAL A 43 -0.47 4.06 1.07
N VAL A 44 0.10 4.96 0.28
CA VAL A 44 -0.07 6.41 0.49
C VAL A 44 -1.51 6.84 0.25
N ASN A 45 -2.20 6.30 -0.75
CA ASN A 45 -3.61 6.60 -1.03
C ASN A 45 -4.58 6.02 0.01
N LEU A 46 -4.17 5.02 0.80
CA LEU A 46 -4.97 4.53 1.93
C LEU A 46 -4.95 5.49 3.13
N LEU A 47 -3.92 6.32 3.26
CA LEU A 47 -3.78 7.28 4.36
C LEU A 47 -5.00 8.22 4.52
N PRO A 48 -5.50 8.89 3.47
CA PRO A 48 -6.70 9.72 3.58
C PRO A 48 -7.94 8.93 3.99
N VAL A 49 -8.09 7.67 3.53
CA VAL A 49 -9.21 6.80 3.93
C VAL A 49 -9.15 6.50 5.42
N VAL A 50 -7.98 6.14 5.93
CA VAL A 50 -7.76 5.90 7.37
C VAL A 50 -8.05 7.16 8.19
N ILE A 51 -7.60 8.33 7.73
CA ILE A 51 -7.87 9.61 8.40
C ILE A 51 -9.37 9.91 8.46
N VAL A 52 -10.10 9.72 7.36
CA VAL A 52 -11.55 9.95 7.32
C VAL A 52 -12.28 9.01 8.29
N ILE A 53 -11.90 7.73 8.34
CA ILE A 53 -12.48 6.77 9.27
C ILE A 53 -12.22 7.19 10.71
N VAL A 54 -10.97 7.56 11.04
CA VAL A 54 -10.62 8.02 12.40
C VAL A 54 -11.42 9.27 12.78
N LEU A 55 -11.51 10.26 11.90
CA LEU A 55 -12.30 11.46 12.13
C LEU A 55 -13.79 11.14 12.35
N ALA A 56 -14.37 10.27 11.52
CA ALA A 56 -15.76 9.84 11.68
C ALA A 56 -15.99 9.17 13.04
N VAL A 57 -15.10 8.26 13.46
CA VAL A 57 -15.17 7.60 14.77
C VAL A 57 -15.05 8.61 15.92
N LEU A 58 -14.14 9.59 15.82
CA LEU A 58 -13.98 10.63 16.84
C LEU A 58 -15.21 11.55 16.92
N ILE A 59 -15.81 11.90 15.79
CA ILE A 59 -17.06 12.68 15.74
C ILE A 59 -18.19 11.90 16.42
N VAL A 60 -18.41 10.64 16.02
CA VAL A 60 -19.46 9.79 16.61
C VAL A 60 -19.26 9.64 18.12
N LYS A 61 -18.03 9.42 18.57
CA LYS A 61 -17.70 9.32 20.00
C LYS A 61 -17.92 10.63 20.76
N SER A 62 -17.76 11.78 20.11
CA SER A 62 -18.00 13.10 20.71
C SER A 62 -19.50 13.46 20.76
N CYS A 63 -20.34 12.75 20.01
CA CYS A 63 -21.80 12.91 20.00
C CYS A 63 -22.54 11.89 20.89
N SER A 64 -21.81 10.99 21.56
CA SER A 64 -22.33 10.05 22.57
C SER A 64 -21.89 10.45 23.97
#